data_AF-M6CKY3-F1
#
_entry.id   AF-M6CKY3-F1
#
_cell.length_a   1.000
_cell.length_b   1.000
_cell.length_c   1.000
_cell.angle_alpha   90.00
_cell.angle_beta   90.00
_cell.angle_gamma   90.00
#
_symmetry.space_group_name_H-M   'P 1'
#
loop_
_entity.id
_entity.type
_entity.pdbx_description
1 polymer ?
#
loop_
_entity_poly.entity_id
_entity_poly.type
_entity_poly.pdbx_seq_one_letter_code
_entity_poly.pdbx_strand_id
1 'polypeptide(L)'
;MSNYIIDKHSKNVIWINPDPSRLAGKSAWFDFDPSKHEIVYATSYNPQIGDTFKPEIENGYIKDFEPKKVYDKKTMIERVLQNWEDEIDPETETTEEPLQSKDGQNLPDQIYTPSGWKIDLDRKKESILRSLPSICESKIVSGFFSSALGAPHFYGSDREDQINLIGSVSLNASVPYKCVDPNGIKEYRIHSAEQIKQVLNDGAVRKVFLLQRVGELKTLLQEANSWEELSRIDTDTGWE
;
A
#
# COMPACT_ATOMS: atom_id res chain seq x y z
N MET A 1 29.38 5.99 30.44
CA MET A 1 28.77 7.00 31.32
C MET A 1 29.81 8.05 31.59
N SER A 2 29.52 9.30 31.30
CA SER A 2 30.48 10.40 31.41
C SER A 2 29.75 11.66 31.86
N ASN A 3 30.48 12.60 32.46
CA ASN A 3 29.99 13.95 32.69
C ASN A 3 30.49 14.85 31.56
N TYR A 4 29.61 15.67 31.01
CA TYR A 4 29.90 16.64 29.96
C TYR A 4 29.73 18.04 30.53
N ILE A 5 30.60 18.96 30.13
CA ILE A 5 30.41 20.39 30.36
C ILE A 5 30.03 21.02 29.04
N ILE A 6 28.85 21.62 29.02
CA ILE A 6 28.23 22.18 27.84
C ILE A 6 28.17 23.69 28.01
N ASP A 7 28.51 24.42 26.95
CA ASP A 7 28.25 25.86 26.89
C ASP A 7 26.75 26.12 26.75
N LYS A 8 26.16 26.90 27.65
CA LYS A 8 24.70 27.13 27.65
C LYS A 8 24.21 27.88 26.41
N HIS A 9 25.08 28.66 25.75
CA HIS A 9 24.70 29.48 24.61
C HIS A 9 24.86 28.73 23.29
N SER A 10 26.05 28.22 23.00
CA SER A 10 26.38 27.49 21.77
C SER A 10 25.97 26.03 21.79
N LYS A 11 25.68 25.47 22.97
CA LYS A 11 25.41 24.04 23.20
C LYS A 11 26.59 23.13 22.85
N ASN A 12 27.79 23.67 22.65
CA ASN A 12 28.96 22.86 22.36
C ASN A 12 29.49 22.17 23.61
N VAL A 13 29.98 20.94 23.44
CA VAL A 13 30.72 20.22 24.48
C VAL A 13 32.09 20.88 24.64
N ILE A 14 32.32 21.53 25.77
CA ILE A 14 33.60 22.19 26.07
C ILE A 14 34.56 21.20 26.75
N TRP A 15 34.03 20.27 27.53
CA TRP A 15 34.84 19.35 28.31
C TRP A 15 34.12 18.04 28.62
N ILE A 16 34.90 16.97 28.76
CA ILE A 16 34.41 15.61 29.03
C ILE A 16 35.17 15.05 30.24
N ASN A 17 34.43 14.57 31.24
CA ASN A 17 34.96 13.75 32.32
C ASN A 17 34.50 12.29 32.15
N PRO A 18 35.42 11.34 32.01
CA PRO A 18 35.08 9.91 32.00
C PRO A 18 34.75 9.34 33.40
N ASP A 19 34.84 10.12 34.48
CA ASP A 19 34.45 9.67 35.82
C ASP A 19 32.97 9.26 35.83
N PRO A 20 32.65 8.02 36.23
CA PRO A 20 31.28 7.53 36.29
C PRO A 20 30.45 8.18 37.40
N SER A 21 31.09 8.88 38.35
CA SER A 21 30.43 9.59 39.45
C SER A 21 29.83 10.90 38.96
N ARG A 22 28.67 11.29 39.49
CA ARG A 22 28.08 12.59 39.16
C ARG A 22 28.94 13.73 39.74
N LEU A 23 29.21 14.72 38.91
CA LEU A 23 29.97 15.92 39.30
C LEU A 23 29.09 17.17 39.30
N ALA A 24 29.48 18.18 40.10
CA ALA A 24 28.76 19.44 40.20
C ALA A 24 29.70 20.62 40.52
N GLY A 25 29.40 21.79 39.96
CA GLY A 25 30.16 23.01 40.23
C GLY A 25 31.65 22.91 39.87
N LYS A 26 32.49 23.64 40.60
CA LYS A 26 33.95 23.66 40.39
C LYS A 26 34.66 22.33 40.65
N SER A 27 33.98 21.37 41.29
CA SER A 27 34.53 20.01 41.46
C SER A 27 34.58 19.24 40.13
N ALA A 28 33.75 19.62 39.15
CA ALA A 28 33.75 19.02 37.82
C ALA A 28 34.91 19.53 36.97
N TRP A 29 35.12 20.86 36.97
CA TRP A 29 36.15 21.53 36.21
C TRP A 29 36.48 22.88 36.86
N PHE A 30 37.76 23.19 36.98
CA PHE A 30 38.22 24.38 37.71
C PHE A 30 37.63 25.69 37.15
N ASP A 31 37.51 25.78 35.82
CA ASP A 31 36.97 26.95 35.11
C ASP A 31 35.44 26.91 34.94
N PHE A 32 34.75 26.02 35.67
CA PHE A 32 33.30 25.96 35.63
C PHE A 32 32.65 27.26 36.13
N ASP A 33 31.87 27.89 35.26
CA ASP A 33 31.06 29.05 35.53
C ASP A 33 29.57 28.66 35.38
N PRO A 34 28.80 28.55 36.46
CA PRO A 34 27.39 28.14 36.39
C PRO A 34 26.50 29.11 35.58
N SER A 35 26.95 30.34 35.33
CA SER A 35 26.23 31.28 34.47
C SER A 35 26.39 30.96 32.98
N LYS A 36 27.49 30.31 32.59
CA LYS A 36 27.84 29.99 31.21
C LYS A 36 27.76 28.52 30.87
N HIS A 37 27.98 27.66 31.86
CA HIS A 37 28.17 26.23 31.65
C HIS A 37 27.10 25.40 32.37
N GLU A 38 26.83 24.23 31.81
CA GLU A 38 25.94 23.22 32.36
C GLU A 38 26.71 21.89 32.45
N ILE A 39 26.56 21.17 33.56
CA ILE A 39 27.14 19.83 33.71
C ILE A 39 26.02 18.82 33.47
N VAL A 40 26.26 17.89 32.57
CA VAL A 40 25.29 16.85 32.21
C VAL A 40 25.92 15.49 32.38
N TYR A 41 25.19 14.60 33.04
CA TYR A 41 25.54 13.20 33.13
C TYR A 41 24.84 12.42 32.02
N ALA A 42 25.62 11.75 31.17
CA ALA A 42 25.11 10.99 30.03
C ALA A 42 25.54 9.53 30.13
N THR A 43 24.57 8.61 30.03
CA THR A 43 24.80 7.17 30.16
C THR A 43 24.90 6.46 28.80
N SER A 44 24.15 6.93 27.82
CA SER A 44 23.94 6.33 26.48
C SER A 44 24.26 7.30 25.32
N TYR A 45 24.99 8.39 25.60
CA TYR A 45 25.39 9.41 24.62
C TYR A 45 26.87 9.73 24.76
N ASN A 46 27.62 9.80 23.65
CA ASN A 46 29.08 9.97 23.66
C ASN A 46 29.60 11.00 22.64
N PRO A 47 29.21 12.28 22.77
CA PRO A 47 29.72 13.35 21.92
C PRO A 47 31.20 13.63 22.22
N GLN A 48 31.89 14.23 21.27
CA GLN A 48 33.27 14.68 21.39
C GLN A 48 33.34 16.17 21.76
N ILE A 49 34.52 16.61 22.22
CA ILE A 49 34.75 18.04 22.48
C ILE A 49 34.60 18.81 21.17
N GLY A 50 33.79 19.87 21.19
CA GLY A 50 33.45 20.68 20.03
C GLY A 50 32.13 20.30 19.37
N ASP A 51 31.61 19.08 19.60
CA ASP A 51 30.31 18.68 19.07
C ASP A 51 29.19 19.49 19.71
N THR A 52 28.12 19.74 18.94
CA THR A 52 26.89 20.32 19.47
C THR A 52 26.14 19.24 20.27
N PHE A 53 25.85 19.52 21.54
CA PHE A 53 25.13 18.62 22.41
C PHE A 53 23.63 18.61 22.06
N LYS A 54 23.15 17.49 21.51
CA LYS A 54 21.79 17.33 20.99
C LYS A 54 20.73 16.94 22.04
N PRO A 55 20.99 16.08 23.04
CA PRO A 55 19.95 15.59 23.94
C PRO A 55 19.29 16.67 24.81
N GLU A 56 18.02 16.46 25.13
CA GLU A 56 17.34 17.23 26.18
C GLU A 56 17.92 16.89 27.56
N ILE A 57 18.04 17.92 28.40
CA ILE A 57 18.61 17.81 29.74
C ILE A 57 17.51 18.01 30.77
N GLU A 58 17.36 17.06 31.69
CA GLU A 58 16.44 17.13 32.82
C GLU A 58 17.17 16.80 34.12
N ASN A 59 17.17 17.73 35.08
CA ASN A 59 17.83 17.57 36.39
C ASN A 59 19.33 17.18 36.32
N GLY A 60 20.01 17.56 35.24
CA GLY A 60 21.42 17.23 34.99
C GLY A 60 21.67 15.86 34.36
N TYR A 61 20.62 15.19 33.86
CA TYR A 61 20.70 13.96 33.09
C TYR A 61 20.23 14.20 31.66
N ILE A 62 20.75 13.42 30.71
CA ILE A 62 20.09 13.32 29.41
C ILE A 62 18.77 12.56 29.55
N LYS A 63 17.77 12.96 28.78
CA LYS A 63 16.65 12.05 28.48
C LYS A 63 17.10 10.96 27.53
N ASP A 64 16.52 9.78 27.69
CA ASP A 64 16.72 8.68 26.74
C ASP A 64 16.20 9.08 25.36
N PHE A 65 16.87 8.61 24.31
CA PHE A 65 16.40 8.81 22.95
C PHE A 65 15.17 7.93 22.70
N GLU A 66 14.08 8.54 22.26
CA GLU A 66 12.92 7.81 21.77
C GLU A 66 13.11 7.49 20.28
N PRO A 67 13.11 6.20 19.88
CA PRO A 67 13.25 5.83 18.48
C PRO A 67 12.18 6.48 17.61
N LYS A 68 12.60 7.03 16.45
CA LYS A 68 11.69 7.73 15.53
C LYS A 68 11.74 7.08 14.16
N LYS A 69 10.56 6.82 13.61
CA LYS A 69 10.43 6.35 12.23
C LYS A 69 10.67 7.49 11.27
N VAL A 70 11.38 7.19 10.20
CA VAL A 70 11.54 8.05 9.03
C VAL A 70 11.30 7.22 7.78
N TYR A 71 10.80 7.88 6.75
CA TYR A 71 10.35 7.26 5.52
C TYR A 71 11.04 7.91 4.34
N ASP A 72 11.54 7.09 3.42
CA ASP A 72 12.04 7.57 2.14
C ASP A 72 10.88 8.13 1.30
N LYS A 73 11.02 9.37 0.84
CA LYS A 73 9.98 10.15 0.11
C LYS A 73 9.59 9.56 -1.24
N LYS A 74 10.36 8.61 -1.79
CA LYS A 74 10.11 8.00 -3.10
C LYS A 74 9.60 6.57 -2.99
N THR A 75 10.17 5.80 -2.08
CA THR A 75 9.97 4.36 -1.95
C THR A 75 9.08 3.98 -0.78
N MET A 76 8.83 4.93 0.15
CA MET A 76 8.11 4.70 1.41
C MET A 76 8.79 3.70 2.35
N ILE A 77 10.07 3.35 2.08
CA ILE A 77 10.84 2.45 2.95
C ILE A 77 11.03 3.13 4.30
N GLU A 78 10.63 2.41 5.35
CA GLU A 78 10.81 2.82 6.74
C GLU A 78 12.23 2.47 7.21
N ARG A 79 12.85 3.40 7.93
CA ARG A 79 13.93 3.10 8.88
C ARG A 79 13.66 3.80 10.20
N VAL A 80 14.39 3.38 11.23
CA VAL A 80 14.23 3.91 12.58
C VAL A 80 15.51 4.60 12.99
N LEU A 81 15.42 5.89 13.35
CA LEU A 81 16.45 6.59 14.11
C LEU A 81 16.52 5.92 15.48
N GLN A 82 17.71 5.48 15.89
CA GLN A 82 17.98 4.74 17.12
C GLN A 82 18.67 5.62 18.18
N ASN A 83 19.30 6.71 17.77
CA ASN A 83 20.08 7.57 18.66
C ASN A 83 20.13 9.03 18.17
N TRP A 84 20.66 9.91 19.00
CA TRP A 84 20.77 11.35 18.74
C TRP A 84 21.69 11.73 17.56
N GLU A 85 22.59 10.83 17.12
CA GLU A 85 23.44 11.03 15.95
C GLU A 85 22.81 10.56 14.65
N ASP A 86 21.68 9.84 14.71
CA ASP A 86 20.95 9.47 13.51
C ASP A 86 20.18 10.70 13.00
N GLU A 87 20.66 11.26 11.90
CA GLU A 87 20.03 12.40 11.25
C GLU A 87 19.14 11.97 10.09
N ILE A 88 18.12 12.79 9.83
CA ILE A 88 17.27 12.67 8.65
C ILE A 88 17.94 13.39 7.48
N ASP A 89 17.92 12.82 6.29
CA ASP A 89 18.24 13.54 5.06
C ASP A 89 16.98 14.31 4.60
N PRO A 90 16.90 15.63 4.79
CA PRO A 90 15.70 16.39 4.45
C PRO A 90 15.39 16.39 2.95
N GLU A 91 16.33 16.02 2.06
CA GLU A 91 16.05 15.92 0.63
C GLU A 91 15.31 14.62 0.29
N THR A 92 15.62 13.53 0.99
CA THR A 92 15.15 12.20 0.64
C THR A 92 14.19 11.57 1.65
N GLU A 93 14.08 12.12 2.87
CA GLU A 93 13.37 11.50 3.98
C GLU A 93 12.41 12.45 4.70
N THR A 94 11.36 11.87 5.28
CA THR A 94 10.37 12.57 6.10
C THR A 94 10.02 11.77 7.35
N THR A 95 9.59 12.44 8.42
CA THR A 95 8.96 11.81 9.58
C THR A 95 7.45 11.58 9.38
N GLU A 96 6.86 12.12 8.32
CA GLU A 96 5.45 11.94 8.02
C GLU A 96 5.18 10.53 7.48
N GLU A 97 4.25 9.83 8.10
CA GLU A 97 3.89 8.48 7.71
C GLU A 97 3.18 8.47 6.34
N PRO A 98 3.53 7.52 5.45
CA PRO A 98 2.79 7.30 4.20
C PRO A 98 1.31 7.05 4.46
N LEU A 99 0.46 7.33 3.48
CA LEU A 99 -0.97 7.03 3.59
C LEU A 99 -1.16 5.52 3.69
N GLN A 100 -1.99 5.07 4.64
CA GLN A 100 -2.23 3.65 4.88
C GLN A 100 -3.70 3.28 4.69
N SER A 101 -3.94 2.02 4.32
CA SER A 101 -5.25 1.38 4.40
C SER A 101 -5.66 1.20 5.86
N LYS A 102 -6.92 0.79 6.09
CA LYS A 102 -7.42 0.45 7.42
C LYS A 102 -6.65 -0.71 8.08
N ASP A 103 -5.99 -1.54 7.26
CA ASP A 103 -5.20 -2.69 7.71
C ASP A 103 -3.74 -2.32 7.98
N GLY A 104 -3.38 -1.03 7.91
CA GLY A 104 -2.02 -0.54 8.16
C GLY A 104 -1.04 -0.78 7.01
N GLN A 105 -1.51 -1.12 5.81
CA GLN A 105 -0.66 -1.27 4.62
C GLN A 105 -0.55 0.05 3.88
N ASN A 106 0.66 0.43 3.46
CA ASN A 106 0.87 1.63 2.64
C ASN A 106 0.03 1.55 1.35
N LEU A 107 -0.72 2.60 1.04
CA LEU A 107 -1.42 2.70 -0.23
C LEU A 107 -0.39 2.73 -1.39
N PRO A 108 -0.67 2.11 -2.54
CA PRO A 108 0.19 2.25 -3.70
C PRO A 108 0.03 3.64 -4.34
N ASP A 109 0.92 3.97 -5.28
CA ASP A 109 0.81 5.14 -6.15
C ASP A 109 0.78 6.48 -5.39
N GLN A 110 1.55 6.61 -4.30
CA GLN A 110 1.69 7.87 -3.56
C GLN A 110 2.94 8.64 -3.99
N ILE A 111 2.91 9.94 -3.76
CA ILE A 111 4.05 10.85 -3.86
C ILE A 111 4.11 11.75 -2.63
N TYR A 112 5.33 12.09 -2.21
CA TYR A 112 5.54 13.08 -1.16
C TYR A 112 5.61 14.50 -1.75
N THR A 113 4.82 15.42 -1.21
CA THR A 113 4.87 16.85 -1.57
C THR A 113 5.19 17.72 -0.35
N PRO A 114 5.44 19.03 -0.49
CA PRO A 114 5.66 19.91 0.67
C PRO A 114 4.49 19.97 1.66
N SER A 115 3.32 19.46 1.28
CA SER A 115 2.11 19.33 2.09
C SER A 115 1.89 17.90 2.62
N GLY A 116 2.89 17.02 2.51
CA GLY A 116 2.84 15.62 2.93
C GLY A 116 2.55 14.62 1.80
N TRP A 117 2.23 13.39 2.20
CA TRP A 117 1.90 12.31 1.27
C TRP A 117 0.53 12.51 0.60
N LYS A 118 0.48 12.30 -0.72
CA LYS A 118 -0.77 12.29 -1.49
C LYS A 118 -0.75 11.21 -2.56
N ILE A 119 -1.93 10.76 -2.98
CA ILE A 119 -2.05 9.87 -4.13
C ILE A 119 -1.67 10.62 -5.42
N ASP A 120 -0.81 10.00 -6.21
CA ASP A 120 -0.54 10.37 -7.59
C ASP A 120 -1.68 9.85 -8.46
N LEU A 121 -2.58 10.76 -8.84
CA LEU A 121 -3.79 10.43 -9.58
C LEU A 121 -3.49 9.77 -10.92
N ASP A 122 -2.45 10.23 -11.62
CA ASP A 122 -2.11 9.71 -12.94
C ASP A 122 -1.57 8.29 -12.84
N ARG A 123 -0.62 8.05 -11.92
CA ARG A 123 -0.07 6.71 -11.67
C ARG A 123 -1.16 5.76 -11.18
N LYS A 124 -2.06 6.22 -10.31
CA LYS A 124 -3.17 5.41 -9.81
C LYS A 124 -4.14 5.02 -10.93
N LYS A 125 -4.52 5.96 -11.80
CA LYS A 125 -5.36 5.67 -12.98
C LYS A 125 -4.69 4.65 -13.90
N GLU A 126 -3.41 4.83 -14.21
CA GLU A 126 -2.65 3.89 -15.05
C GLU A 126 -2.59 2.49 -14.44
N SER A 127 -2.37 2.39 -13.13
CA SER A 127 -2.35 1.14 -12.39
C SER A 127 -3.69 0.40 -12.51
N ILE A 128 -4.80 1.10 -12.29
CA ILE A 128 -6.15 0.53 -12.44
C ILE A 128 -6.41 0.12 -13.90
N LEU A 129 -6.14 1.00 -14.87
CA LEU A 129 -6.33 0.73 -16.30
C LEU A 129 -5.56 -0.50 -16.77
N ARG A 130 -4.37 -0.75 -16.21
CA ARG A 130 -3.55 -1.93 -16.52
C ARG A 130 -4.14 -3.22 -15.96
N SER A 131 -4.85 -3.15 -14.84
CA SER A 131 -5.48 -4.32 -14.20
C SER A 131 -6.80 -4.74 -14.86
N LEU A 132 -7.58 -3.79 -15.40
CA LEU A 132 -8.93 -4.03 -15.93
C LEU A 132 -9.02 -5.16 -16.98
N PRO A 133 -8.09 -5.29 -17.96
CA PRO A 133 -8.16 -6.38 -18.93
C PRO A 133 -8.09 -7.76 -18.28
N SER A 134 -7.22 -7.93 -17.28
CA SER A 134 -7.06 -9.21 -16.57
C SER A 134 -8.29 -9.55 -15.72
N ILE A 135 -8.91 -8.55 -15.08
CA ILE A 135 -10.16 -8.73 -14.34
C ILE A 135 -11.26 -9.20 -15.31
N CYS A 136 -11.44 -8.51 -16.44
CA CYS A 136 -12.44 -8.86 -17.44
C CYS A 136 -12.22 -10.26 -18.02
N GLU A 137 -10.97 -10.60 -18.35
CA GLU A 137 -10.61 -11.95 -18.82
C GLU A 137 -10.99 -13.01 -17.78
N SER A 138 -10.64 -12.80 -16.51
CA SER A 138 -11.01 -13.70 -15.42
C SER A 138 -12.53 -13.91 -15.32
N LYS A 139 -13.33 -12.84 -15.49
CA LYS A 139 -14.80 -12.92 -15.49
C LYS A 139 -15.38 -13.58 -16.74
N ILE A 140 -14.74 -13.45 -17.89
CA ILE A 140 -15.16 -14.12 -19.12
C ILE A 140 -14.96 -15.63 -18.97
N VAL A 141 -13.81 -16.06 -18.45
CA VAL A 141 -13.49 -17.49 -18.33
C VAL A 141 -14.13 -18.16 -17.12
N SER A 142 -14.66 -17.39 -16.16
CA SER A 142 -15.34 -17.93 -14.98
C SER A 142 -16.69 -18.58 -15.27
N GLY A 143 -17.14 -18.63 -16.52
CA GLY A 143 -18.41 -19.26 -16.88
C GLY A 143 -19.61 -18.32 -16.83
N PHE A 144 -20.78 -18.88 -17.14
CA PHE A 144 -22.04 -18.14 -17.20
C PHE A 144 -23.23 -19.07 -16.96
N PHE A 145 -24.38 -18.47 -16.62
CA PHE A 145 -25.64 -19.21 -16.49
C PHE A 145 -26.47 -19.12 -17.78
N SER A 146 -27.13 -20.21 -18.14
CA SER A 146 -28.14 -20.26 -19.19
C SER A 146 -29.32 -21.11 -18.76
N SER A 147 -30.53 -20.68 -19.12
CA SER A 147 -31.79 -21.39 -18.84
C SER A 147 -32.28 -22.25 -20.01
N ALA A 148 -31.41 -22.60 -20.96
CA ALA A 148 -31.77 -23.36 -22.16
C ALA A 148 -32.45 -24.71 -21.89
N LEU A 149 -32.17 -25.35 -20.75
CA LEU A 149 -32.79 -26.60 -20.32
C LEU A 149 -34.09 -26.38 -19.50
N GLY A 150 -34.63 -25.16 -19.47
CA GLY A 150 -35.83 -24.80 -18.70
C GLY A 150 -35.56 -24.39 -17.25
N ALA A 151 -34.31 -24.48 -16.79
CA ALA A 151 -33.84 -24.04 -15.48
C ALA A 151 -32.40 -23.51 -15.60
N PRO A 152 -31.96 -22.60 -14.72
CA PRO A 152 -30.60 -22.06 -14.78
C PRO A 152 -29.57 -23.16 -14.56
N HIS A 153 -28.70 -23.35 -15.53
CA HIS A 153 -27.53 -24.21 -15.45
C HIS A 153 -26.28 -23.38 -15.68
N PHE A 154 -25.19 -23.73 -15.00
CA PHE A 154 -23.91 -23.08 -15.17
C PHE A 154 -23.05 -23.81 -16.20
N TYR A 155 -22.44 -23.04 -17.10
CA TYR A 155 -21.57 -23.51 -18.17
C TYR A 155 -20.17 -22.94 -17.96
N GLY A 156 -19.16 -23.79 -18.11
CA GLY A 156 -17.78 -23.34 -18.19
C GLY A 156 -17.58 -22.45 -19.44
N SER A 157 -16.61 -21.55 -19.37
CA SER A 157 -16.30 -20.64 -20.47
C SER A 157 -14.79 -20.39 -20.59
N ASP A 158 -13.97 -21.36 -20.19
CA ASP A 158 -12.58 -21.31 -20.60
C ASP A 158 -12.46 -21.37 -22.13
N ARG A 159 -11.23 -21.24 -22.65
CA ARG A 159 -11.01 -21.19 -24.09
C ARG A 159 -11.47 -22.48 -24.79
N GLU A 160 -11.28 -23.63 -24.18
CA GLU A 160 -11.68 -24.92 -24.76
C GLU A 160 -13.20 -25.06 -24.73
N ASP A 161 -13.85 -24.69 -23.62
CA ASP A 161 -15.30 -24.66 -23.48
C ASP A 161 -15.94 -23.75 -24.54
N GLN A 162 -15.38 -22.57 -24.80
CA GLN A 162 -15.88 -21.66 -25.83
C GLN A 162 -15.79 -22.28 -27.23
N ILE A 163 -14.67 -22.92 -27.57
CA ILE A 163 -14.47 -23.58 -28.87
C ILE A 163 -15.42 -24.78 -29.01
N ASN A 164 -15.55 -25.59 -27.95
CA ASN A 164 -16.43 -26.75 -27.91
C ASN A 164 -17.90 -26.36 -28.05
N LEU A 165 -18.32 -25.25 -27.45
CA LEU A 165 -19.67 -24.72 -27.57
C LEU A 165 -19.98 -24.30 -29.01
N ILE A 166 -19.07 -23.55 -29.63
CA ILE A 166 -19.20 -23.14 -31.04
C ILE A 166 -19.31 -24.39 -31.94
N GLY A 167 -18.42 -25.38 -31.75
CA GLY A 167 -18.45 -26.63 -32.51
C GLY A 167 -19.75 -27.41 -32.31
N SER A 168 -20.26 -27.49 -31.09
CA SER A 168 -21.52 -28.15 -30.75
C SER A 168 -22.72 -27.49 -31.43
N VAL A 169 -22.75 -26.16 -31.46
CA VAL A 169 -23.77 -25.39 -32.17
C VAL A 169 -23.71 -25.62 -33.69
N SER A 170 -22.51 -25.69 -34.28
CA SER A 170 -22.32 -25.91 -35.72
C SER A 170 -22.88 -27.24 -36.23
N LEU A 171 -23.01 -28.26 -35.37
CA LEU A 171 -23.60 -29.55 -35.74
C LEU A 171 -25.10 -29.44 -36.06
N ASN A 172 -25.79 -28.39 -35.57
CA ASN A 172 -27.22 -28.17 -35.76
C ASN A 172 -28.09 -29.41 -35.46
N ALA A 173 -27.70 -30.16 -34.43
CA ALA A 173 -28.35 -31.40 -34.00
C ALA A 173 -28.43 -31.42 -32.46
N SER A 174 -29.12 -32.42 -31.91
CA SER A 174 -29.10 -32.64 -30.46
C SER A 174 -27.73 -33.17 -30.02
N VAL A 175 -27.16 -32.60 -28.97
CA VAL A 175 -25.79 -32.88 -28.52
C VAL A 175 -25.72 -33.05 -27.01
N PRO A 176 -24.92 -34.00 -26.49
CA PRO A 176 -24.55 -34.00 -25.08
C PRO A 176 -23.58 -32.84 -24.80
N TYR A 177 -23.91 -31.96 -23.86
CA TYR A 177 -23.05 -30.85 -23.46
C TYR A 177 -22.93 -30.78 -21.93
N LYS A 178 -21.73 -30.44 -21.43
CA LYS A 178 -21.43 -30.46 -19.99
C LYS A 178 -21.94 -29.20 -19.32
N CYS A 179 -22.74 -29.34 -18.27
CA CYS A 179 -23.24 -28.21 -17.48
C CYS A 179 -23.44 -28.60 -16.01
N VAL A 180 -23.55 -27.61 -15.13
CA VAL A 180 -23.82 -27.77 -13.70
C VAL A 180 -25.27 -27.36 -13.43
N ASP A 181 -26.04 -28.24 -12.78
CA ASP A 181 -27.44 -27.96 -12.43
C ASP A 181 -27.57 -27.09 -11.16
N PRO A 182 -28.80 -26.69 -10.77
CA PRO A 182 -29.03 -25.96 -9.53
C PRO A 182 -28.60 -26.68 -8.24
N ASN A 183 -28.42 -28.00 -8.29
CA ASN A 183 -27.93 -28.80 -7.16
C ASN A 183 -26.40 -28.90 -7.13
N GLY A 184 -25.70 -28.25 -8.06
CA GLY A 184 -24.24 -28.30 -8.17
C GLY A 184 -23.69 -29.53 -8.89
N ILE A 185 -24.54 -30.34 -9.55
CA ILE A 185 -24.13 -31.58 -10.21
C ILE A 185 -23.68 -31.29 -11.65
N LYS A 186 -22.38 -31.54 -11.90
CA LYS A 186 -21.73 -31.38 -13.22
C LYS A 186 -21.79 -32.67 -14.03
N GLU A 187 -22.55 -32.69 -15.11
CA GLU A 187 -22.70 -33.85 -16.01
C GLU A 187 -22.99 -33.43 -17.45
N TYR A 188 -22.95 -34.38 -18.38
CA TYR A 188 -23.38 -34.18 -19.76
C TYR A 188 -24.89 -34.33 -19.86
N ARG A 189 -25.57 -33.30 -20.39
CA ARG A 189 -27.02 -33.32 -20.63
C ARG A 189 -27.29 -33.10 -22.12
N ILE A 190 -28.33 -33.75 -22.63
CA ILE A 190 -28.74 -33.59 -24.03
C ILE A 190 -29.39 -32.21 -24.19
N HIS A 191 -28.86 -31.42 -25.13
CA HIS A 191 -29.43 -30.17 -25.59
C HIS A 191 -29.96 -30.37 -27.01
N SER A 192 -31.15 -29.87 -27.32
CA SER A 192 -31.60 -29.72 -28.71
C SER A 192 -30.73 -28.70 -29.46
N ALA A 193 -30.86 -28.66 -30.79
CA ALA A 193 -30.14 -27.67 -31.61
C ALA A 193 -30.45 -26.22 -31.19
N GLU A 194 -31.71 -25.94 -30.83
CA GLU A 194 -32.17 -24.64 -30.33
C GLU A 194 -31.62 -24.36 -28.93
N GLN A 195 -31.62 -25.35 -28.03
CA GLN A 195 -31.12 -25.18 -26.67
C GLN A 195 -29.62 -24.87 -26.66
N ILE A 196 -28.80 -25.61 -27.43
CA ILE A 196 -27.36 -25.33 -27.46
C ILE A 196 -27.04 -23.99 -28.14
N LYS A 197 -27.84 -23.55 -29.13
CA LYS A 197 -27.77 -22.19 -29.69
C LYS A 197 -28.10 -21.13 -28.65
N GLN A 198 -29.11 -21.37 -27.81
CA GLN A 198 -29.43 -20.48 -26.70
C GLN A 198 -28.27 -20.37 -25.72
N VAL A 199 -27.62 -21.49 -25.34
CA VAL A 199 -26.43 -21.47 -24.48
C VAL A 199 -25.33 -20.59 -25.08
N LEU A 200 -25.04 -20.72 -26.38
CA LEU A 200 -24.07 -19.86 -27.06
C LEU A 200 -24.48 -18.38 -27.04
N ASN A 201 -25.75 -18.09 -27.30
CA ASN A 201 -26.27 -16.73 -27.28
C ASN A 201 -26.16 -16.09 -25.88
N ASP A 202 -26.54 -16.82 -24.83
CA ASP A 202 -26.47 -16.33 -23.45
C ASP A 202 -25.01 -16.06 -23.04
N GLY A 203 -24.07 -16.93 -23.42
CA GLY A 203 -22.64 -16.72 -23.23
C GLY A 203 -22.11 -15.51 -24.00
N ALA A 204 -22.58 -15.28 -25.23
CA ALA A 204 -22.22 -14.10 -26.01
C ALA A 204 -22.75 -12.79 -25.38
N VAL A 205 -24.00 -12.78 -24.91
CA VAL A 205 -24.60 -11.65 -24.18
C VAL A 205 -23.79 -11.35 -22.93
N ARG A 206 -23.45 -12.38 -22.15
CA ARG A 206 -22.60 -12.23 -20.96
C ARG A 206 -21.25 -11.60 -21.30
N LYS A 207 -20.57 -12.10 -22.33
CA LYS A 207 -19.27 -11.57 -22.77
C LYS A 207 -19.37 -10.10 -23.19
N VAL A 208 -20.41 -9.72 -23.93
CA VAL A 208 -20.64 -8.33 -24.33
C VAL A 208 -20.86 -7.43 -23.12
N PHE A 209 -21.67 -7.85 -22.15
CA PHE A 209 -21.88 -7.13 -20.89
C PHE A 209 -20.55 -6.85 -20.16
N LEU A 210 -19.70 -7.86 -19.99
CA LEU A 210 -18.39 -7.71 -19.33
C LEU A 210 -17.47 -6.73 -20.06
N LEU A 211 -17.49 -6.73 -21.40
CA LEU A 211 -16.72 -5.80 -22.22
C LEU A 211 -17.26 -4.36 -22.13
N GLN A 212 -18.58 -4.20 -22.08
CA GLN A 212 -19.22 -2.89 -21.86
C GLN A 212 -18.87 -2.33 -20.49
N ARG A 213 -18.90 -3.15 -19.44
CA ARG A 213 -18.50 -2.77 -18.09
C ARG A 213 -17.06 -2.24 -18.04
N VAL A 214 -16.12 -2.88 -18.75
CA VAL A 214 -14.75 -2.35 -18.89
C VAL A 214 -14.74 -0.99 -19.58
N GLY A 215 -15.55 -0.81 -20.62
CA GLY A 215 -15.70 0.48 -21.32
C GLY A 215 -16.16 1.59 -20.38
N GLU A 216 -17.21 1.33 -19.59
CA GLU A 216 -17.72 2.25 -18.57
C GLU A 216 -16.66 2.62 -17.53
N LEU A 217 -15.97 1.62 -16.98
CA LEU A 217 -14.90 1.84 -16.00
C LEU A 217 -13.78 2.70 -16.57
N LYS A 218 -13.39 2.47 -17.83
CA LYS A 218 -12.38 3.30 -18.52
C LYS A 218 -12.84 4.75 -18.66
N THR A 219 -14.10 4.98 -19.02
CA THR A 219 -14.65 6.34 -19.10
C THR A 219 -14.64 7.02 -17.73
N LEU A 220 -15.12 6.35 -16.68
CA LEU A 220 -15.12 6.89 -15.32
C LEU A 220 -13.70 7.26 -14.85
N LEU A 221 -12.71 6.41 -15.13
CA LEU A 221 -11.31 6.66 -14.78
C LEU A 221 -10.72 7.86 -15.53
N GLN A 222 -11.12 8.08 -16.78
CA GLN A 222 -10.70 9.25 -17.55
C GLN A 222 -11.32 10.54 -17.00
N GLU A 223 -12.58 10.48 -16.57
CA GLU A 223 -13.34 11.63 -16.08
C GLU A 223 -12.99 12.05 -14.66
N ALA A 224 -12.49 11.14 -13.81
CA ALA A 224 -12.11 11.46 -12.44
C ALA A 224 -10.92 12.44 -12.39
N ASN A 225 -11.05 13.58 -11.70
CA ASN A 225 -9.99 14.61 -11.58
C ASN A 225 -9.49 14.78 -10.15
N SER A 226 -9.98 13.95 -9.22
CA SER A 226 -9.67 13.99 -7.80
C SER A 226 -9.56 12.59 -7.22
N TRP A 227 -8.93 12.50 -6.04
CA TRP A 227 -8.85 11.24 -5.30
C TRP A 227 -10.23 10.80 -4.81
N GLU A 228 -11.08 11.75 -4.44
CA GLU A 228 -12.44 11.51 -3.97
C GLU A 228 -13.32 10.89 -5.05
N GLU A 229 -13.17 11.33 -6.31
CA GLU A 229 -13.85 10.72 -7.45
C GLU A 229 -13.25 9.36 -7.79
N LEU A 230 -11.93 9.26 -7.85
CA LEU A 230 -11.23 8.04 -8.21
C LEU A 230 -11.49 6.90 -7.22
N SER A 231 -11.51 7.20 -5.92
CA SER A 231 -11.77 6.24 -4.84
C SER A 231 -13.21 5.72 -4.78
N ARG A 232 -14.15 6.36 -5.48
CA ARG A 232 -15.54 5.88 -5.62
C ARG A 232 -15.73 4.92 -6.78
N ILE A 233 -14.76 4.82 -7.69
CA ILE A 233 -14.83 3.90 -8.82
C ILE A 233 -14.56 2.49 -8.32
N ASP A 234 -15.61 1.69 -8.23
CA ASP A 234 -15.53 0.29 -7.84
C ASP A 234 -15.23 -0.60 -9.05
N THR A 235 -14.04 -1.21 -9.03
CA THR A 235 -13.58 -2.16 -10.05
C THR A 235 -13.79 -3.62 -9.66
N ASP A 236 -14.20 -3.89 -8.43
CA ASP A 236 -14.29 -5.24 -7.87
C ASP A 236 -15.71 -5.80 -7.98
N THR A 237 -16.71 -4.92 -8.09
CA THR A 237 -18.13 -5.28 -8.20
C THR A 237 -18.77 -4.88 -9.54
N GLY A 238 -20.05 -5.24 -9.73
CA GLY A 238 -20.80 -4.92 -10.95
C GLY A 238 -20.41 -5.78 -12.16
N TRP A 239 -19.86 -6.97 -11.91
CA TRP A 239 -19.49 -7.93 -12.94
C TRP A 239 -20.54 -9.02 -13.16
N GLU A 240 -21.67 -8.99 -12.45
CA GLU A 240 -22.75 -9.99 -12.53
C GLU A 240 -23.99 -9.45 -13.23
#